data_AF-A0A955JE20-F1
#
_entry.id   AF-A0A955JE20-F1
#
_cell.length_a   1.000
_cell.length_b   1.000
_cell.length_c   1.000
_cell.angle_alpha   90.00
_cell.angle_beta   90.00
_cell.angle_gamma   90.00
#
_symmetry.space_group_name_H-M   'P 1'
#
loop_
_entity.id
_entity.type
_entity.pdbx_description
1 polymer ?
#
loop_
_entity_poly.entity_id
_entity_poly.type
_entity_poly.pdbx_seq_one_letter_code
_entity_poly.pdbx_strand_id
1 'polypeptide(L)'
;MTRLTPGTVVEVAIPLPLPGLFSYVLPADMRAAARPGSRLRVPFGPRKLVGYLVRESLGKSTEGLKTVLALIDDEPLIGAQFLDLAIRMARRYAAGPGEVLAAFLPAAVKKGARGRRTILVRAVPVAAARALADLGDSDRLTARRAVLQALLDAEDGLPRTLLERRLGISSSPMKTLERAGLITFEEVEEREDLFARLDIRPTHAPSLMSDQVQAASAIGRAIEDSRYAGFLLHGVTGSGKTEVYLDAIGRCVAKGRGAIILVPEIALTPQTVERFESRFGSVAVLHSRLTDSERAAQWEEIRRGTKRIAIGPRSAVFAPVDPLGLI
;
A
#
# COMPACT_ATOMS: atom_id res chain seq x y z
N MET A 1 -0.35 1.32 -20.99
CA MET A 1 -0.76 -0.03 -20.55
C MET A 1 -1.24 -0.80 -21.77
N THR A 2 -0.43 -1.73 -22.27
CA THR A 2 -0.77 -2.50 -23.48
C THR A 2 -1.78 -3.60 -23.10
N ARG A 3 -2.98 -3.57 -23.67
CA ARG A 3 -3.90 -4.71 -23.59
C ARG A 3 -3.23 -5.90 -24.27
N LEU A 4 -3.26 -7.06 -23.63
CA LEU A 4 -2.71 -8.28 -24.21
C LEU A 4 -3.54 -8.68 -25.45
N THR A 5 -2.87 -8.96 -26.57
CA THR A 5 -3.44 -9.75 -27.68
C THR A 5 -3.61 -11.18 -27.21
N PRO A 6 -4.63 -11.95 -27.63
CA PRO A 6 -4.93 -13.25 -27.02
C PRO A 6 -3.89 -14.32 -27.38
N GLY A 7 -2.78 -14.37 -26.64
CA GLY A 7 -1.87 -15.50 -26.60
C GLY A 7 -2.43 -16.61 -25.72
N THR A 8 -2.50 -17.84 -26.23
CA THR A 8 -2.99 -18.99 -25.44
C THR A 8 -2.01 -19.42 -24.35
N VAL A 9 -0.72 -19.10 -24.50
CA VAL A 9 0.35 -19.53 -23.58
C VAL A 9 0.98 -18.32 -22.89
N VAL A 10 1.16 -18.44 -21.57
CA VAL A 10 1.79 -17.43 -20.72
C VAL A 10 3.02 -17.97 -20.01
N GLU A 11 4.00 -17.11 -19.77
CA GLU A 11 5.19 -17.41 -18.97
C GLU A 11 5.06 -16.83 -17.57
N VAL A 12 5.19 -17.71 -16.58
CA VAL A 12 4.93 -17.43 -15.17
C VAL A 12 6.19 -17.68 -14.34
N ALA A 13 6.58 -16.71 -13.54
CA ALA A 13 7.63 -16.86 -12.55
C ALA A 13 7.05 -17.48 -11.27
N ILE A 14 7.61 -18.63 -10.85
CA ILE A 14 7.19 -19.34 -9.63
C ILE A 14 8.13 -18.96 -8.49
N PRO A 15 7.64 -18.57 -7.29
CA PRO A 15 8.46 -18.14 -6.16
C PRO A 15 9.15 -19.32 -5.47
N LEU A 16 10.04 -19.97 -6.21
CA LEU A 16 10.90 -21.06 -5.80
C LEU A 16 12.32 -20.79 -6.35
N PRO A 17 13.37 -21.39 -5.76
CA PRO A 17 14.75 -21.28 -6.22
C PRO A 17 15.00 -22.07 -7.50
N LEU A 18 14.23 -21.75 -8.54
CA LEU A 18 14.29 -22.37 -9.85
C LEU A 18 14.65 -21.31 -10.89
N PRO A 19 15.58 -21.60 -11.81
CA PRO A 19 15.91 -20.69 -12.88
C PRO A 19 14.75 -20.61 -13.87
N GLY A 20 14.55 -19.42 -14.44
CA GLY A 20 13.66 -19.23 -15.60
C GLY A 20 12.17 -19.12 -15.28
N LEU A 21 11.37 -19.27 -16.33
CA LEU A 21 9.91 -19.10 -16.33
C LEU A 21 9.24 -20.40 -16.77
N PHE A 22 8.01 -20.60 -16.30
CA PHE A 22 7.22 -21.80 -16.60
C PHE A 22 6.04 -21.44 -17.50
N SER A 23 5.79 -22.26 -18.52
CA SER A 23 4.70 -22.01 -19.47
C SER A 23 3.40 -22.68 -19.04
N TYR A 24 2.30 -21.95 -19.16
CA TYR A 24 0.95 -22.43 -18.88
C TYR A 24 -0.02 -21.99 -19.96
N VAL A 25 -1.09 -22.76 -20.14
CA VAL A 25 -2.24 -22.33 -20.95
C VAL A 25 -3.08 -21.34 -20.14
N LEU A 26 -3.40 -20.18 -20.72
CA LEU A 26 -4.30 -19.20 -20.14
C LEU A 26 -5.75 -19.43 -20.66
N PRO A 27 -6.68 -19.81 -19.77
CA PRO A 27 -8.11 -19.95 -20.09
C PRO A 27 -8.70 -18.71 -20.75
N ALA A 28 -9.65 -18.91 -21.67
CA ALA A 28 -10.22 -17.83 -22.49
C ALA A 28 -10.93 -16.75 -21.67
N ASP A 29 -11.61 -17.15 -20.60
CA ASP A 29 -12.29 -16.28 -19.62
C ASP A 29 -11.31 -15.35 -18.88
N MET A 30 -10.05 -15.74 -18.72
CA MET A 30 -9.03 -14.94 -18.03
C MET A 30 -8.24 -14.02 -18.96
N ARG A 31 -8.25 -14.24 -20.28
CA ARG A 31 -7.42 -13.48 -21.24
C ARG A 31 -7.73 -12.00 -21.26
N ALA A 32 -8.99 -11.63 -21.08
CA ALA A 32 -9.42 -10.25 -21.08
C ALA A 32 -8.88 -9.46 -19.89
N ALA A 33 -8.68 -10.11 -18.73
CA ALA A 33 -8.28 -9.47 -17.47
C ALA A 33 -6.79 -9.64 -17.15
N ALA A 34 -6.20 -10.80 -17.45
CA ALA A 34 -4.81 -11.08 -17.13
C ALA A 34 -3.86 -10.11 -17.85
N ARG A 35 -2.85 -9.63 -17.12
CA ARG A 35 -1.79 -8.74 -17.63
C ARG A 35 -0.45 -9.10 -16.99
N PRO A 36 0.71 -8.79 -17.62
CA PRO A 36 1.99 -8.89 -16.94
C PRO A 36 1.95 -8.23 -15.56
N GLY A 37 2.44 -8.93 -14.55
CA GLY A 37 2.42 -8.50 -13.15
C GLY A 37 1.25 -9.05 -12.33
N SER A 38 0.27 -9.68 -12.99
CA SER A 38 -0.84 -10.35 -12.30
C SER A 38 -0.37 -11.60 -11.57
N ARG A 39 -0.96 -11.89 -10.41
CA ARG A 39 -0.76 -13.18 -9.75
C ARG A 39 -1.73 -14.22 -10.29
N LEU A 40 -1.19 -15.39 -10.60
CA LEU A 40 -1.93 -16.53 -11.13
C LEU A 40 -1.80 -17.71 -10.16
N ARG A 41 -2.90 -18.41 -9.91
CA ARG A 41 -2.88 -19.73 -9.27
C ARG A 41 -2.57 -20.78 -10.34
N VAL A 42 -1.50 -21.53 -10.17
CA VAL A 42 -1.04 -22.52 -11.16
C VAL A 42 -0.69 -23.86 -10.50
N PRO A 43 -0.84 -24.99 -11.23
CA PRO A 43 -0.40 -26.29 -10.73
C PRO A 43 1.11 -26.46 -10.95
N PHE A 44 1.85 -26.82 -9.90
CA PHE A 44 3.29 -27.04 -9.95
C PHE A 44 3.67 -28.35 -9.25
N GLY A 45 3.96 -29.39 -10.03
CA GLY A 45 4.05 -30.76 -9.51
C GLY A 45 2.74 -31.17 -8.81
N PRO A 46 2.80 -31.64 -7.55
CA PRO A 46 1.62 -31.99 -6.74
C PRO A 46 0.98 -30.78 -6.04
N ARG A 47 1.62 -29.60 -6.05
CA ARG A 47 1.17 -28.41 -5.31
C ARG A 47 0.42 -27.45 -6.22
N LYS A 48 -0.40 -26.57 -5.62
CA LYS A 48 -0.96 -25.38 -6.27
C LYS A 48 -0.25 -24.16 -5.70
N LEU A 49 0.41 -23.38 -6.55
CA LEU A 49 1.21 -22.23 -6.15
C LEU A 49 0.69 -20.94 -6.76
N VAL A 50 1.03 -19.82 -6.14
CA VAL A 50 0.85 -18.49 -6.72
C VAL A 50 2.12 -18.14 -7.48
N GLY A 51 1.99 -17.86 -8.78
CA GLY A 51 3.06 -17.35 -9.64
C GLY A 51 2.74 -15.98 -10.20
N TYR A 52 3.73 -15.32 -10.77
CA TYR A 52 3.59 -13.99 -11.37
C TYR A 52 3.65 -14.09 -12.89
N LEU A 53 2.62 -13.59 -13.57
CA LEU A 53 2.59 -13.51 -15.03
C LEU A 53 3.68 -12.53 -15.49
N VAL A 54 4.68 -13.01 -16.23
CA VAL A 54 5.77 -12.16 -16.72
C VAL A 54 5.49 -11.65 -18.13
N ARG A 55 5.09 -12.53 -19.04
CA ARG A 55 4.77 -12.19 -20.43
C ARG A 55 3.95 -13.29 -21.09
N GLU A 56 3.39 -12.97 -22.24
CA GLU A 56 2.82 -13.98 -23.13
C GLU A 56 3.90 -14.65 -23.97
N SER A 57 3.63 -15.88 -24.40
CA SER A 57 4.44 -16.63 -25.35
C SER A 57 3.65 -16.83 -26.64
N LEU A 58 3.99 -16.06 -27.68
CA LEU A 58 3.35 -16.15 -28.99
C LEU A 58 3.90 -17.37 -29.75
N GLY A 59 3.01 -18.12 -30.41
CA GLY A 59 3.38 -19.24 -31.28
C GLY A 59 3.81 -20.53 -30.57
N LYS A 60 3.72 -20.61 -29.24
CA LYS A 60 4.06 -21.82 -28.49
C LYS A 60 2.89 -22.81 -28.51
N SER A 61 3.17 -24.08 -28.76
CA SER A 61 2.17 -25.15 -28.66
C SER A 61 1.64 -25.25 -27.23
N THR A 62 0.35 -25.58 -27.10
CA THR A 62 -0.31 -25.86 -25.83
C THR A 62 -0.16 -27.30 -25.38
N GLU A 63 0.35 -28.17 -26.25
CA GLU A 63 0.48 -29.60 -25.99
C GLU A 63 1.38 -29.87 -24.78
N GLY A 64 0.90 -30.71 -23.86
CA GLY A 64 1.60 -31.04 -22.61
C GLY A 64 1.67 -29.91 -21.57
N LEU A 65 1.15 -28.72 -21.85
CA LEU A 65 1.12 -27.62 -20.88
C LEU A 65 -0.06 -27.74 -19.93
N LYS A 66 0.20 -27.46 -18.65
CA LYS A 66 -0.86 -27.33 -17.65
C LYS A 66 -1.57 -25.99 -17.80
N THR A 67 -2.80 -25.93 -17.34
CA THR A 67 -3.65 -24.73 -17.41
C THR A 67 -3.54 -23.89 -16.13
N VAL A 68 -3.60 -22.56 -16.27
CA VAL A 68 -3.79 -21.63 -15.15
C VAL A 68 -5.14 -21.91 -14.46
N LEU A 69 -5.14 -21.97 -13.13
CA LEU A 69 -6.34 -22.33 -12.35
C LEU A 69 -7.19 -21.13 -11.99
N ALA A 70 -6.57 -19.97 -11.72
CA ALA A 70 -7.28 -18.75 -11.37
C ALA A 70 -6.39 -17.51 -11.56
N LEU A 71 -7.02 -16.40 -11.93
CA LEU A 71 -6.47 -15.06 -11.75
C LEU A 71 -6.78 -14.59 -10.33
N ILE A 72 -5.76 -14.13 -9.58
CA ILE A 72 -5.91 -13.78 -8.15
C ILE A 72 -6.24 -12.29 -7.97
N ASP A 73 -5.69 -11.44 -8.83
CA ASP A 73 -5.85 -9.99 -8.75
C ASP A 73 -6.64 -9.47 -9.95
N ASP A 74 -7.54 -8.52 -9.70
CA ASP A 74 -8.28 -7.81 -10.74
C ASP A 74 -7.37 -6.87 -11.55
N GLU A 75 -6.31 -6.37 -10.90
CA GLU A 75 -5.27 -5.53 -11.50
C GLU A 75 -3.87 -6.08 -11.19
N PRO A 76 -2.88 -5.88 -12.08
CA PRO A 76 -1.49 -6.26 -11.83
C PRO A 76 -0.97 -5.74 -10.50
N LEU A 77 -0.45 -6.65 -9.69
CA LEU A 77 0.20 -6.32 -8.43
C LEU A 77 1.60 -5.73 -8.66
N ILE A 78 2.29 -6.21 -9.69
CA ILE A 78 3.66 -5.82 -10.00
C ILE A 78 3.67 -5.01 -11.30
N GLY A 79 4.12 -3.76 -11.23
CA GLY A 79 4.28 -2.92 -12.41
C GLY A 79 5.31 -3.45 -13.41
N ALA A 80 5.20 -3.05 -14.67
CA ALA A 80 6.10 -3.51 -15.74
C ALA A 80 7.59 -3.23 -15.45
N GLN A 81 7.89 -2.08 -14.84
CA GLN A 81 9.26 -1.71 -14.46
C GLN A 81 9.84 -2.67 -13.42
N PHE A 82 9.04 -3.11 -12.44
CA PHE A 82 9.46 -4.07 -11.43
C PHE A 82 9.60 -5.49 -11.98
N LEU A 83 8.74 -5.89 -12.93
CA LEU A 83 8.93 -7.17 -13.63
C LEU A 83 10.28 -7.21 -14.34
N ASP A 84 10.55 -6.19 -15.14
CA ASP A 84 11.80 -6.05 -15.90
C ASP A 84 13.03 -5.95 -14.98
N LEU A 85 12.95 -5.17 -13.90
CA LEU A 85 13.97 -5.12 -12.86
C LEU A 85 14.21 -6.48 -12.22
N ALA A 86 13.15 -7.22 -11.86
CA ALA A 86 13.29 -8.52 -11.22
C ALA A 86 13.95 -9.54 -12.15
N ILE A 87 13.61 -9.55 -13.44
CA ILE A 87 14.25 -10.44 -14.42
C ILE A 87 15.74 -10.09 -14.57
N ARG A 88 16.11 -8.81 -14.62
CA ARG A 88 17.52 -8.41 -14.64
C ARG A 88 18.27 -8.79 -13.36
N MET A 89 17.67 -8.54 -12.19
CA MET A 89 18.25 -8.90 -10.90
C MET A 89 18.45 -10.41 -10.78
N ALA A 90 17.45 -11.21 -11.15
CA ALA A 90 17.53 -12.66 -11.17
C ALA A 90 18.71 -13.16 -12.00
N ARG A 91 18.92 -12.59 -13.20
CA ARG A 91 20.09 -12.89 -14.04
C ARG A 91 21.40 -12.44 -13.40
N ARG A 92 21.45 -11.20 -12.91
CA ARG A 92 22.68 -10.58 -12.36
C ARG A 92 23.18 -11.27 -11.09
N TYR A 93 22.27 -11.77 -10.27
CA TYR A 93 22.54 -12.39 -8.97
C TYR A 93 22.27 -13.89 -8.95
N ALA A 94 22.08 -14.53 -10.11
CA ALA A 94 21.83 -15.97 -10.26
C ALA A 94 20.69 -16.51 -9.34
N ALA A 95 19.62 -15.73 -9.20
CA ALA A 95 18.46 -16.07 -8.38
C ALA A 95 17.25 -16.46 -9.24
N GLY A 96 16.26 -17.15 -8.65
CA GLY A 96 15.00 -17.45 -9.33
C GLY A 96 14.18 -16.16 -9.53
N PRO A 97 13.65 -15.88 -10.75
CA PRO A 97 12.88 -14.65 -10.98
C PRO A 97 11.64 -14.53 -10.10
N GLY A 98 11.01 -15.65 -9.75
CA GLY A 98 9.86 -15.64 -8.84
C GLY A 98 10.24 -15.31 -7.39
N GLU A 99 11.44 -15.70 -6.92
CA GLU A 99 11.93 -15.32 -5.59
C GLU A 99 12.21 -13.84 -5.52
N VAL A 100 12.84 -13.28 -6.56
CA VAL A 100 13.12 -11.85 -6.66
C VAL A 100 11.81 -11.04 -6.64
N LEU A 101 10.83 -11.43 -7.45
CA LEU A 101 9.51 -10.79 -7.46
C LEU A 101 8.81 -10.90 -6.10
N ALA A 102 8.88 -12.06 -5.44
CA ALA A 102 8.33 -12.24 -4.10
C ALA A 102 9.09 -11.43 -3.02
N ALA A 103 10.36 -11.10 -3.23
CA ALA A 103 11.14 -10.28 -2.30
C ALA A 103 10.74 -8.80 -2.34
N PHE A 104 10.16 -8.32 -3.44
CA PHE A 104 9.69 -6.93 -3.57
C PHE A 104 8.42 -6.66 -2.74
N LEU A 105 7.68 -7.72 -2.38
CA LEU A 105 6.35 -7.62 -1.78
C LEU A 105 6.38 -7.90 -0.27
N PRO A 106 5.66 -7.10 0.54
CA PRO A 106 5.39 -7.44 1.94
C PRO A 106 4.74 -8.83 2.10
N ALA A 107 4.96 -9.50 3.24
CA ALA A 107 4.46 -10.86 3.46
C ALA A 107 2.93 -10.96 3.40
N ALA A 108 2.21 -10.01 3.97
CA ALA A 108 0.74 -9.95 3.89
C ALA A 108 0.25 -9.72 2.45
N VAL A 109 0.89 -8.81 1.69
CA VAL A 109 0.58 -8.57 0.27
C VAL A 109 0.77 -9.86 -0.54
N LYS A 110 1.87 -10.60 -0.33
CA LYS A 110 2.11 -11.90 -0.99
C LYS A 110 1.00 -12.92 -0.75
N LYS A 111 0.50 -12.99 0.49
CA LYS A 111 -0.59 -13.91 0.88
C LYS A 111 -1.96 -13.49 0.33
N GLY A 112 -2.04 -12.33 -0.34
CA GLY A 112 -3.29 -11.78 -0.84
C GLY A 112 -4.16 -11.22 0.27
N ALA A 113 -3.55 -10.83 1.40
CA ALA A 113 -4.25 -10.06 2.41
C ALA A 113 -4.73 -8.76 1.77
N ARG A 114 -6.04 -8.62 1.63
CA ARG A 114 -6.69 -7.31 1.45
C ARG A 114 -6.62 -6.60 2.80
N GLY A 115 -6.53 -5.27 2.82
CA GLY A 115 -6.40 -4.49 4.06
C GLY A 115 -7.39 -4.97 5.13
N ARG A 116 -6.99 -4.89 6.41
CA ARG A 116 -7.82 -5.40 7.51
C ARG A 116 -9.18 -4.74 7.41
N ARG A 117 -10.24 -5.54 7.25
CA ARG A 117 -11.59 -5.01 7.14
C ARG A 117 -12.23 -5.02 8.51
N THR A 118 -12.88 -3.93 8.85
CA THR A 118 -13.65 -3.81 10.08
C THR A 118 -15.08 -3.44 9.73
N ILE A 119 -16.00 -3.79 10.62
CA ILE A 119 -17.38 -3.39 10.48
C ILE A 119 -17.51 -2.08 11.25
N LEU A 120 -17.67 -0.98 10.51
CA LEU A 120 -18.00 0.32 11.07
C LEU A 120 -19.50 0.37 11.35
N VAL A 121 -19.85 0.85 12.54
CA VAL A 121 -21.24 1.09 12.94
C VAL A 121 -21.46 2.58 12.91
N ARG A 122 -22.49 3.05 12.21
CA ARG A 122 -22.88 4.46 12.17
C ARG A 122 -24.30 4.63 12.68
N ALA A 123 -24.56 5.72 13.39
CA ALA A 123 -25.93 6.12 13.72
C ALA A 123 -26.61 6.71 12.48
N VAL A 124 -27.91 6.45 12.32
CA VAL A 124 -28.77 7.21 11.40
C VAL A 124 -29.18 8.49 12.14
N PRO A 125 -28.55 9.65 11.89
CA PRO A 125 -28.45 10.71 12.90
C PRO A 125 -29.80 11.18 13.45
N VAL A 126 -30.75 11.49 12.57
CA VAL A 126 -32.08 11.98 12.95
C VAL A 126 -32.91 10.90 13.66
N ALA A 127 -32.85 9.65 13.18
CA ALA A 127 -33.62 8.54 13.75
C ALA A 127 -33.05 8.10 15.10
N ALA A 128 -31.72 8.00 15.19
CA ALA A 128 -30.97 7.67 16.40
C ALA A 128 -31.17 8.71 17.49
N ALA A 129 -31.09 10.01 17.17
CA ALA A 129 -31.28 11.09 18.15
C ALA A 129 -32.71 11.12 18.72
N ARG A 130 -33.72 10.92 17.87
CA ARG A 130 -35.12 10.80 18.32
C ARG A 130 -35.32 9.60 19.24
N ALA A 131 -34.85 8.43 18.79
CA ALA A 131 -34.92 7.21 19.60
C ALA A 131 -34.16 7.33 20.93
N LEU A 132 -33.06 8.09 20.97
CA LEU A 132 -32.31 8.36 22.19
C LEU A 132 -33.11 9.23 23.18
N ALA A 133 -33.81 10.25 22.67
CA ALA A 133 -34.66 11.13 23.49
C ALA A 133 -35.90 10.40 24.05
N ASP A 134 -36.46 9.45 23.29
CA ASP A 134 -37.61 8.65 23.69
C ASP A 134 -37.26 7.55 24.71
N LEU A 135 -35.97 7.22 24.85
CA LEU A 135 -35.48 6.28 25.86
C LEU A 135 -35.38 6.97 27.23
N GLY A 136 -36.26 6.65 28.18
CA GLY A 136 -36.21 7.19 29.55
C GLY A 136 -35.00 6.73 30.39
N ASP A 137 -34.72 7.42 31.50
CA ASP A 137 -33.53 7.29 32.37
C ASP A 137 -33.46 6.02 33.26
N SER A 138 -34.26 4.97 33.02
CA SER A 138 -34.30 3.80 33.91
C SER A 138 -33.15 2.80 33.68
N ASP A 139 -32.54 2.36 34.79
CA ASP A 139 -31.28 1.61 34.95
C ASP A 139 -31.10 0.28 34.15
N ARG A 140 -32.12 -0.21 33.44
CA ARG A 140 -32.10 -1.51 32.72
C ARG A 140 -32.19 -1.44 31.18
N LEU A 141 -32.15 -0.24 30.58
CA LEU A 141 -32.04 -0.02 29.12
C LEU A 141 -30.58 0.10 28.63
N THR A 142 -29.70 -0.62 29.31
CA THR A 142 -28.29 -0.31 29.64
C THR A 142 -27.26 -0.54 28.53
N ALA A 143 -27.68 -0.95 27.33
CA ALA A 143 -26.76 -1.24 26.21
C ALA A 143 -27.13 -0.51 24.91
N ARG A 144 -28.43 -0.39 24.59
CA ARG A 144 -28.89 0.26 23.35
C ARG A 144 -28.70 1.78 23.42
N ARG A 145 -29.05 2.39 24.56
CA ARG A 145 -28.82 3.81 24.82
C ARG A 145 -27.32 4.15 24.74
N ALA A 146 -26.48 3.34 25.40
CA ALA A 146 -25.03 3.51 25.39
C ALA A 146 -24.42 3.41 23.98
N VAL A 147 -24.92 2.48 23.14
CA VAL A 147 -24.51 2.39 21.73
C VAL A 147 -24.93 3.62 20.94
N LEU A 148 -26.19 4.05 21.05
CA LEU A 148 -26.69 5.23 20.31
C LEU A 148 -25.95 6.50 20.74
N GLN A 149 -25.73 6.70 22.04
CA GLN A 149 -24.96 7.84 22.56
C GLN A 149 -23.53 7.83 21.99
N ALA A 150 -22.81 6.71 22.14
CA ALA A 150 -21.44 6.61 21.65
C ALA A 150 -21.31 6.83 20.14
N LEU A 151 -22.33 6.45 19.36
CA LEU A 151 -22.38 6.65 17.91
C LEU A 151 -22.80 8.07 17.50
N LEU A 152 -23.59 8.77 18.31
CA LEU A 152 -23.94 10.17 18.07
C LEU A 152 -22.80 11.11 18.46
N ASP A 153 -22.03 10.75 19.50
CA ASP A 153 -20.82 11.48 19.90
C ASP A 153 -19.68 11.33 18.89
N ALA A 154 -19.69 10.23 18.11
CA ALA A 154 -18.72 9.94 17.06
C ALA A 154 -19.41 10.01 15.69
N GLU A 155 -19.50 11.22 15.11
CA GLU A 155 -20.17 11.50 13.83
C GLU A 155 -19.71 10.55 12.69
N ASP A 156 -18.43 10.16 12.70
CA ASP A 156 -17.85 9.25 11.72
C ASP A 156 -18.09 7.75 11.99
N GLY A 157 -18.83 7.40 13.04
CA GLY A 157 -19.08 6.02 13.46
C GLY A 157 -17.91 5.39 14.21
N LEU A 158 -18.13 4.17 14.71
CA LEU A 158 -17.16 3.42 15.52
C LEU A 158 -17.05 1.97 15.05
N PRO A 159 -15.84 1.36 15.09
CA PRO A 159 -15.69 -0.07 14.84
C PRO A 159 -16.55 -0.88 15.80
N ARG A 160 -17.23 -1.90 15.28
CA ARG A 160 -18.09 -2.79 16.08
C ARG A 160 -17.33 -3.42 17.25
N THR A 161 -16.10 -3.88 17.01
CA THR A 161 -15.25 -4.49 18.04
C THR A 161 -14.86 -3.49 19.14
N LEU A 162 -14.74 -2.21 18.80
CA LEU A 162 -14.48 -1.14 19.76
C LEU A 162 -15.71 -0.88 20.63
N LEU A 163 -16.92 -0.87 20.05
CA LEU A 163 -18.17 -0.74 20.79
C LEU A 163 -18.41 -1.92 21.75
N GLU A 164 -18.24 -3.16 21.27
CA GLU A 164 -18.36 -4.37 22.09
C GLU A 164 -17.41 -4.32 23.30
N ARG A 165 -16.15 -3.92 23.07
CA ARG A 165 -15.13 -3.81 24.11
C ARG A 165 -15.37 -2.64 25.07
N ARG A 166 -15.64 -1.43 24.55
CA ARG A 166 -15.81 -0.22 25.37
C ARG A 166 -17.03 -0.31 26.27
N LEU A 167 -18.12 -0.87 25.75
CA LEU A 167 -19.39 -0.95 26.47
C LEU A 167 -19.57 -2.28 27.20
N GLY A 168 -18.68 -3.26 27.00
CA GLY A 168 -18.80 -4.59 27.60
C GLY A 168 -20.03 -5.37 27.11
N ILE A 169 -20.46 -5.14 25.87
CA ILE A 169 -21.70 -5.69 25.32
C ILE A 169 -21.43 -6.73 24.22
N SER A 170 -22.39 -7.66 24.06
CA SER A 170 -22.42 -8.53 22.87
C SER A 170 -22.97 -7.79 21.64
N SER A 171 -23.00 -8.45 20.49
CA SER A 171 -23.56 -7.89 19.26
C SER A 171 -25.09 -7.71 19.24
N SER A 172 -25.81 -8.27 20.23
CA SER A 172 -27.27 -8.32 20.26
C SER A 172 -27.97 -6.94 20.29
N PRO A 173 -27.52 -5.97 21.11
CA PRO A 173 -28.08 -4.63 21.13
C PRO A 173 -27.95 -3.93 19.78
N MET A 174 -26.79 -4.03 19.13
CA MET A 174 -26.55 -3.43 17.81
C MET A 174 -27.44 -4.05 16.73
N LYS A 175 -27.60 -5.38 16.69
CA LYS A 175 -28.54 -6.02 15.74
C LYS A 175 -29.99 -5.54 15.92
N THR A 176 -30.38 -5.26 17.17
CA THR A 176 -31.73 -4.73 17.45
C THR A 176 -31.88 -3.30 16.92
N LEU A 177 -30.86 -2.46 17.12
CA LEU A 177 -30.84 -1.09 16.64
C LEU A 177 -30.80 -1.01 15.09
N GLU A 178 -30.08 -1.93 14.43
CA GLU A 178 -30.05 -2.03 12.97
C GLU A 178 -31.44 -2.36 12.40
N ARG A 179 -32.14 -3.36 12.97
CA ARG A 179 -33.51 -3.72 12.55
C ARG A 179 -34.51 -2.58 12.74
N ALA A 180 -34.27 -1.73 13.73
CA ALA A 180 -35.08 -0.54 13.97
C ALA A 180 -34.71 0.64 13.05
N GLY A 181 -33.73 0.48 12.15
CA GLY A 181 -33.26 1.53 11.24
C GLY A 181 -32.50 2.66 11.95
N LEU A 182 -31.97 2.41 13.15
CA LEU A 182 -31.30 3.43 13.97
C LEU A 182 -29.79 3.45 13.75
N ILE A 183 -29.21 2.35 13.30
CA ILE A 183 -27.80 2.24 12.96
C ILE A 183 -27.61 1.46 11.66
N THR A 184 -26.48 1.65 11.01
CA THR A 184 -26.06 0.89 9.82
C THR A 184 -24.70 0.23 10.05
N PHE A 185 -24.49 -0.95 9.47
CA PHE A 185 -23.19 -1.59 9.41
C PHE A 185 -22.59 -1.41 8.01
N GLU A 186 -21.35 -0.96 7.97
CA GLU A 186 -20.58 -0.80 6.74
C GLU A 186 -19.26 -1.55 6.89
N GLU A 187 -18.96 -2.44 5.95
CA GLU A 187 -17.64 -3.07 5.91
C GLU A 187 -16.66 -2.07 5.30
N VAL A 188 -15.77 -1.53 6.13
CA VAL A 188 -14.75 -0.56 5.72
C VAL A 188 -13.36 -1.16 5.83
N GLU A 189 -12.45 -0.67 5.00
CA GLU A 189 -11.02 -0.96 5.14
C GLU A 189 -10.50 -0.18 6.36
N GLU A 190 -10.03 -0.89 7.37
CA GLU A 190 -9.42 -0.32 8.58
C GLU A 190 -8.12 0.35 8.18
N ARG A 191 -8.14 1.68 8.18
CA ARG A 191 -6.95 2.52 7.95
C ARG A 191 -6.29 2.79 9.29
N GLU A 192 -5.20 2.08 9.53
CA GLU A 192 -4.36 2.33 10.70
C GLU A 192 -3.44 3.51 10.37
N ASP A 193 -3.78 4.69 10.90
CA ASP A 193 -2.92 5.85 10.77
C ASP A 193 -1.74 5.72 11.76
N LEU A 194 -0.56 5.43 11.20
CA LEU A 194 0.70 5.31 11.94
C LEU A 194 1.05 6.59 12.71
N PHE A 195 0.52 7.73 12.28
CA PHE A 195 0.82 9.05 12.81
C PHE A 195 -0.24 9.60 13.76
N ALA A 196 -1.42 8.98 13.84
CA ALA A 196 -2.54 9.48 14.66
C ALA A 196 -2.20 9.62 16.17
N ARG A 197 -1.16 8.95 16.64
CA ARG A 197 -0.69 9.03 18.04
C ARG A 197 0.40 10.07 18.28
N LEU A 198 0.91 10.72 17.23
CA LEU A 198 1.99 11.70 17.30
C LEU A 198 1.41 13.12 17.16
N ASP A 199 1.85 14.07 17.99
CA ASP A 199 1.53 15.50 17.84
C ASP A 199 2.39 16.09 16.70
N ILE A 200 2.05 15.73 15.47
CA ILE A 200 2.78 16.20 14.28
C ILE A 200 2.21 17.54 13.86
N ARG A 201 3.00 18.60 14.07
CA ARG A 201 2.66 19.94 13.62
C ARG A 201 3.21 20.18 12.22
N PRO A 202 2.39 20.68 11.28
CA PRO A 202 2.87 21.11 9.97
C PRO A 202 3.98 22.16 10.10
N THR A 203 5.00 22.05 9.27
CA THR A 203 6.13 22.98 9.22
C THR A 203 6.27 23.57 7.83
N HIS A 204 6.75 24.80 7.75
CA HIS A 204 7.12 25.41 6.47
C HIS A 204 8.59 25.13 6.13
N ALA A 205 8.91 25.17 4.84
CA ALA A 205 10.29 25.07 4.38
C ALA A 205 11.10 26.27 4.89
N PRO A 206 12.27 26.06 5.53
CA PRO A 206 13.15 27.16 5.91
C PRO A 206 13.78 27.80 4.67
N SER A 207 14.32 29.01 4.84
CA SER A 207 15.14 29.64 3.79
C SER A 207 16.45 28.86 3.62
N LEU A 208 16.73 28.42 2.38
CA LEU A 208 17.96 27.71 2.05
C LEU A 208 19.15 28.68 1.93
N MET A 209 20.33 28.23 2.36
CA MET A 209 21.59 28.95 2.14
C MET A 209 22.01 28.91 0.66
N SER A 210 22.93 29.78 0.24
CA SER A 210 23.42 29.87 -1.15
C SER A 210 23.79 28.51 -1.75
N ASP A 211 24.58 27.73 -1.01
CA ASP A 211 25.12 26.45 -1.48
C ASP A 211 24.02 25.39 -1.58
N GLN A 212 23.05 25.45 -0.65
CA GLN A 212 21.86 24.60 -0.67
C GLN A 212 20.94 24.95 -1.85
N VAL A 213 20.75 26.24 -2.14
CA VAL A 213 19.97 26.70 -3.31
C VAL A 213 20.63 26.21 -4.60
N GLN A 214 21.96 26.29 -4.71
CA GLN A 214 22.69 25.82 -5.87
C GLN A 214 22.47 24.31 -6.09
N ALA A 215 22.64 23.51 -5.04
CA ALA A 215 22.43 22.06 -5.08
C ALA A 215 20.97 21.69 -5.42
N ALA A 216 20.02 22.29 -4.71
CA ALA A 216 18.59 22.09 -4.90
C ALA A 216 18.14 22.47 -6.31
N SER A 217 18.68 23.55 -6.88
CA SER A 217 18.38 23.98 -8.25
C SER A 217 18.95 23.03 -9.29
N ALA A 218 20.15 22.47 -9.08
CA ALA A 218 20.72 21.48 -9.98
C ALA A 218 19.87 20.20 -10.05
N ILE A 219 19.41 19.72 -8.89
CA ILE A 219 18.49 18.58 -8.80
C ILE A 219 17.12 18.92 -9.41
N GLY A 220 16.58 20.10 -9.07
CA GLY A 220 15.30 20.61 -9.58
C GLY A 220 15.24 20.64 -11.10
N ARG A 221 16.30 21.10 -11.78
CA ARG A 221 16.38 21.07 -13.25
C ARG A 221 16.27 19.66 -13.82
N ALA A 222 16.94 18.67 -13.23
CA ALA A 222 16.84 17.29 -13.70
C ALA A 222 15.42 16.70 -13.52
N ILE A 223 14.74 17.08 -12.42
CA ILE A 223 13.33 16.73 -12.17
C ILE A 223 12.42 17.37 -13.22
N GLU A 224 12.62 18.66 -13.50
CA GLU A 224 11.86 19.41 -14.51
C GLU A 224 12.03 18.82 -15.91
N ASP A 225 13.27 18.53 -16.30
CA ASP A 225 13.61 17.92 -17.59
C ASP A 225 13.17 16.45 -17.71
N SER A 226 12.71 15.83 -16.62
CA SER A 226 12.36 14.41 -16.55
C SER A 226 13.49 13.47 -17.03
N ARG A 227 14.74 13.86 -16.76
CA ARG A 227 15.93 13.11 -17.18
C ARG A 227 16.60 12.39 -16.01
N TYR A 228 17.19 11.23 -16.29
CA TYR A 228 18.02 10.54 -15.30
C TYR A 228 19.31 11.35 -15.04
N ALA A 229 19.61 11.60 -13.76
CA ALA A 229 20.86 12.22 -13.32
C ALA A 229 21.21 11.71 -11.92
N GLY A 230 22.48 11.38 -11.70
CA GLY A 230 23.03 11.05 -10.38
C GLY A 230 23.71 12.26 -9.77
N PHE A 231 23.46 12.52 -8.49
CA PHE A 231 24.06 13.62 -7.74
C PHE A 231 24.74 13.12 -6.47
N LEU A 232 25.94 13.61 -6.19
CA LEU A 232 26.60 13.45 -4.91
C LEU A 232 26.47 14.77 -4.13
N LEU A 233 25.61 14.79 -3.11
CA LEU A 233 25.50 15.93 -2.20
C LEU A 233 26.49 15.76 -1.04
N HIS A 234 27.66 16.37 -1.17
CA HIS A 234 28.70 16.34 -0.14
C HIS A 234 28.52 17.47 0.88
N GLY A 235 28.64 17.15 2.16
CA GLY A 235 28.60 18.12 3.26
C GLY A 235 28.68 17.45 4.62
N VAL A 236 29.22 18.15 5.61
CA VAL A 236 29.33 17.66 7.00
C VAL A 236 27.96 17.53 7.66
N THR A 237 27.86 16.81 8.78
CA THR A 237 26.63 16.80 9.60
C THR A 237 26.27 18.22 10.03
N GLY A 238 24.97 18.55 10.02
CA GLY A 238 24.51 19.90 10.35
C GLY A 238 24.55 20.92 9.21
N SER A 239 25.18 20.62 8.06
CA SER A 239 25.21 21.53 6.89
C SER A 239 23.87 21.70 6.16
N GLY A 240 22.79 21.09 6.69
CA GLY A 240 21.44 21.17 6.12
C GLY A 240 21.19 20.33 4.86
N LYS A 241 21.96 19.26 4.61
CA LYS A 241 21.69 18.32 3.49
C LYS A 241 20.25 17.83 3.44
N THR A 242 19.65 17.58 4.61
CA THR A 242 18.25 17.17 4.72
C THR A 242 17.29 18.18 4.11
N GLU A 243 17.54 19.49 4.24
CA GLU A 243 16.67 20.50 3.62
C GLU A 243 16.78 20.50 2.10
N VAL A 244 17.96 20.19 1.54
CA VAL A 244 18.11 19.98 0.10
C VAL A 244 17.30 18.76 -0.38
N TYR A 245 17.28 17.67 0.41
CA TYR A 245 16.43 16.50 0.10
C TYR A 245 14.95 16.85 0.15
N LEU A 246 14.51 17.54 1.21
CA LEU A 246 13.10 17.95 1.37
C LEU A 246 12.67 18.91 0.25
N ASP A 247 13.51 19.85 -0.15
CA ASP A 247 13.23 20.73 -1.30
C ASP A 247 13.09 19.95 -2.61
N ALA A 248 14.03 19.04 -2.90
CA ALA A 248 13.98 18.20 -4.10
C ALA A 248 12.71 17.32 -4.14
N ILE A 249 12.32 16.73 -3.01
CA ILE A 249 11.08 15.96 -2.88
C ILE A 249 9.86 16.85 -3.11
N GLY A 250 9.85 18.06 -2.52
CA GLY A 250 8.77 19.04 -2.73
C GLY A 250 8.59 19.38 -4.21
N ARG A 251 9.69 19.64 -4.94
CA ARG A 251 9.65 19.88 -6.40
C ARG A 251 9.15 18.66 -7.18
N CYS A 252 9.56 17.46 -6.79
CA CYS A 252 9.11 16.21 -7.39
C CYS A 252 7.59 16.02 -7.23
N VAL A 253 7.08 16.20 -6.01
CA VAL A 253 5.66 16.10 -5.68
C VAL A 253 4.84 17.18 -6.36
N ALA A 254 5.35 18.42 -6.45
CA ALA A 254 4.70 19.51 -7.18
C ALA A 254 4.54 19.22 -8.69
N LYS A 255 5.38 18.34 -9.27
CA LYS A 255 5.24 17.83 -10.65
C LYS A 255 4.30 16.62 -10.75
N GLY A 256 3.61 16.27 -9.68
CA GLY A 256 2.73 15.11 -9.63
C GLY A 256 3.48 13.77 -9.62
N ARG A 257 4.77 13.76 -9.29
CA ARG A 257 5.59 12.54 -9.17
C ARG A 257 5.86 12.20 -7.72
N GLY A 258 6.20 10.95 -7.45
CA GLY A 258 6.54 10.48 -6.11
C GLY A 258 8.04 10.38 -5.86
N ALA A 259 8.40 10.20 -4.59
CA ALA A 259 9.79 10.07 -4.15
C ALA A 259 9.97 8.87 -3.22
N ILE A 260 11.11 8.19 -3.33
CA ILE A 260 11.57 7.20 -2.36
C ILE A 260 12.74 7.82 -1.61
N ILE A 261 12.81 7.63 -0.29
CA ILE A 261 13.92 8.06 0.54
C ILE A 261 14.47 6.83 1.25
N LEU A 262 15.69 6.47 0.89
CA LEU A 262 16.42 5.37 1.51
C LEU A 262 17.26 5.91 2.67
N VAL A 263 16.92 5.49 3.89
CA VAL A 263 17.70 5.80 5.10
C VAL A 263 18.29 4.52 5.69
N PRO A 264 19.46 4.56 6.35
CA PRO A 264 19.94 3.43 7.13
C PRO A 264 18.87 2.94 8.13
N GLU A 265 18.80 1.63 8.39
CA GLU A 265 17.81 1.05 9.33
C GLU A 265 17.86 1.71 10.72
N ILE A 266 19.08 2.06 11.18
CA ILE A 266 19.32 2.76 12.45
C ILE A 266 18.90 4.25 12.44
N ALA A 267 18.81 4.86 11.25
CA ALA A 267 18.49 6.28 11.08
C ALA A 267 17.00 6.53 10.86
N LEU A 268 16.20 5.48 10.68
CA LEU A 268 14.74 5.54 10.61
C LEU A 268 14.14 5.66 12.02
N THR A 269 14.48 6.76 12.68
CA THR A 269 13.96 7.13 13.99
C THR A 269 12.58 7.80 13.83
N PRO A 270 11.74 7.80 14.87
CA PRO A 270 10.49 8.56 14.87
C PRO A 270 10.71 10.03 14.48
N GLN A 271 11.77 10.66 14.97
CA GLN A 271 12.13 12.06 14.64
C GLN A 271 12.39 12.27 13.14
N THR A 272 13.05 11.33 12.47
CA THR A 272 13.23 11.40 11.02
C THR A 272 11.87 11.35 10.34
N VAL A 273 11.03 10.40 10.70
CA VAL A 273 9.71 10.24 10.07
C VAL A 273 8.82 11.46 10.34
N GLU A 274 8.72 11.90 11.59
CA GLU A 274 7.98 13.10 12.01
C GLU A 274 8.41 14.32 11.21
N ARG A 275 9.71 14.51 10.95
CA ARG A 275 10.17 15.65 10.15
C ARG A 275 9.60 15.64 8.73
N PHE A 276 9.58 14.47 8.07
CA PHE A 276 9.03 14.37 6.72
C PHE A 276 7.50 14.47 6.74
N GLU A 277 6.84 13.87 7.71
CA GLU A 277 5.39 13.96 7.87
C GLU A 277 4.95 15.40 8.20
N SER A 278 5.65 16.10 9.10
CA SER A 278 5.46 17.53 9.35
C SER A 278 5.68 18.40 8.11
N ARG A 279 6.50 17.97 7.14
CA ARG A 279 6.77 18.75 5.92
C ARG A 279 5.75 18.50 4.82
N PHE A 280 5.24 17.27 4.69
CA PHE A 280 4.44 16.85 3.53
C PHE A 280 3.04 16.32 3.87
N GLY A 281 2.80 15.90 5.12
CA GLY A 281 1.52 15.40 5.64
C GLY A 281 0.98 14.13 4.98
N SER A 282 1.80 13.44 4.20
CA SER A 282 1.37 12.28 3.42
C SER A 282 2.55 11.37 3.04
N VAL A 283 3.23 10.86 4.07
CA VAL A 283 4.41 10.00 3.92
C VAL A 283 4.05 8.56 4.28
N ALA A 284 4.57 7.61 3.49
CA ALA A 284 4.48 6.20 3.79
C ALA A 284 5.79 5.69 4.39
N VAL A 285 5.69 4.86 5.43
CA VAL A 285 6.86 4.29 6.10
C VAL A 285 6.90 2.79 5.85
N LEU A 286 8.03 2.28 5.35
CA LEU A 286 8.22 0.87 5.08
C LEU A 286 9.44 0.35 5.83
N HIS A 287 9.25 -0.34 6.97
CA HIS A 287 10.36 -0.95 7.71
C HIS A 287 9.97 -2.22 8.48
N SER A 288 10.96 -2.95 8.98
CA SER A 288 10.79 -4.25 9.65
C SER A 288 10.09 -4.17 11.01
N ARG A 289 10.10 -3.02 11.70
CA ARG A 289 9.38 -2.83 12.98
C ARG A 289 7.86 -2.68 12.84
N LEU A 290 7.35 -2.50 11.61
CA LEU A 290 5.90 -2.50 11.37
C LEU A 290 5.42 -3.95 11.35
N THR A 291 4.21 -4.17 11.84
CA THR A 291 3.47 -5.42 11.64
C THR A 291 3.27 -5.68 10.14
N ASP A 292 3.02 -6.95 9.79
CA ASP A 292 2.74 -7.33 8.41
C ASP A 292 1.52 -6.59 7.83
N SER A 293 0.50 -6.31 8.66
CA SER A 293 -0.69 -5.56 8.27
C SER A 293 -0.38 -4.08 8.04
N GLU A 294 0.33 -3.41 8.95
CA GLU A 294 0.70 -1.99 8.81
C GLU A 294 1.56 -1.78 7.55
N ARG A 295 2.57 -2.63 7.34
CA ARG A 295 3.43 -2.55 6.16
C ARG A 295 2.66 -2.79 4.87
N ALA A 296 1.67 -3.70 4.87
CA ALA A 296 0.80 -3.91 3.71
C ALA A 296 -0.12 -2.72 3.45
N ALA A 297 -0.66 -2.09 4.50
CA ALA A 297 -1.47 -0.89 4.39
C ALA A 297 -0.66 0.28 3.78
N GLN A 298 0.55 0.55 4.31
CA GLN A 298 1.43 1.57 3.75
C GLN A 298 1.82 1.28 2.30
N TRP A 299 2.11 0.02 1.97
CA TRP A 299 2.43 -0.39 0.60
C TRP A 299 1.25 -0.17 -0.36
N GLU A 300 0.03 -0.48 0.07
CA GLU A 300 -1.18 -0.27 -0.72
C GLU A 300 -1.53 1.22 -0.86
N GLU A 301 -1.30 2.04 0.17
CA GLU A 301 -1.45 3.50 0.10
C GLU A 301 -0.50 4.13 -0.93
N ILE A 302 0.72 3.58 -1.06
CA ILE A 302 1.66 3.98 -2.12
C ILE A 302 1.14 3.52 -3.49
N ARG A 303 0.73 2.24 -3.61
CA ARG A 303 0.26 1.68 -4.87
C ARG A 303 -0.97 2.42 -5.42
N ARG A 304 -1.90 2.82 -4.57
CA ARG A 304 -3.09 3.61 -4.94
C ARG A 304 -2.77 5.08 -5.24
N GLY A 305 -1.54 5.53 -5.01
CA GLY A 305 -1.12 6.91 -5.20
C GLY A 305 -1.62 7.89 -4.13
N THR A 306 -2.26 7.38 -3.06
CA THR A 306 -2.69 8.20 -1.91
C THR A 306 -1.51 8.75 -1.12
N LYS A 307 -0.40 8.01 -1.05
CA LYS A 307 0.88 8.50 -0.52
C LYS A 307 1.93 8.42 -1.61
N ARG A 308 2.58 9.55 -1.91
CA ARG A 308 3.57 9.64 -3.00
C ARG A 308 5.01 9.65 -2.51
N ILE A 309 5.21 9.73 -1.20
CA ILE A 309 6.53 9.74 -0.58
C ILE A 309 6.67 8.45 0.22
N ALA A 310 7.68 7.64 -0.07
CA ALA A 310 7.98 6.42 0.68
C ALA A 310 9.33 6.55 1.37
N ILE A 311 9.39 6.29 2.67
CA ILE A 311 10.62 6.33 3.47
C ILE A 311 10.87 4.95 4.06
N GLY A 312 12.11 4.48 3.96
CA GLY A 312 12.49 3.26 4.64
C GLY A 312 13.94 2.88 4.41
N PRO A 313 14.34 1.68 4.87
CA PRO A 313 15.64 1.12 4.60
C PRO A 313 15.72 0.56 3.19
N ARG A 314 16.75 -0.25 2.92
CA ARG A 314 17.04 -0.83 1.61
C ARG A 314 15.82 -1.45 0.92
N SER A 315 14.91 -2.09 1.66
CA SER A 315 13.71 -2.71 1.10
C SER A 315 12.71 -1.70 0.50
N ALA A 316 12.72 -0.45 0.94
CA ALA A 316 11.82 0.59 0.44
C ALA A 316 12.11 0.99 -1.01
N VAL A 317 13.26 0.58 -1.58
CA VAL A 317 13.56 0.75 -3.01
C VAL A 317 12.53 0.04 -3.90
N PHE A 318 11.81 -0.96 -3.37
CA PHE A 318 10.75 -1.70 -4.06
C PHE A 318 9.35 -1.14 -3.78
N ALA A 319 9.25 0.04 -3.16
CA ALA A 319 7.98 0.72 -2.98
C ALA A 319 7.31 1.01 -4.34
N PRO A 320 6.01 0.74 -4.52
CA PRO A 320 5.32 0.85 -5.81
C PRO A 320 4.93 2.30 -6.10
N VAL A 321 5.86 3.24 -5.94
CA VAL A 321 5.63 4.67 -6.19
C VAL A 321 5.50 4.89 -7.69
N ASP A 322 4.33 5.33 -8.15
CA ASP A 322 4.07 5.61 -9.57
C ASP A 322 3.25 6.91 -9.71
N PRO A 323 3.67 7.89 -10.53
CA PRO A 323 4.94 7.95 -11.26
C PRO A 323 6.11 8.32 -10.36
N LEU A 324 7.16 7.48 -10.31
CA LEU A 324 8.39 7.78 -9.57
C LEU A 324 9.19 8.91 -10.23
N GLY A 325 9.65 9.88 -9.44
CA GLY A 325 10.47 11.00 -9.91
C GLY A 325 11.79 11.23 -9.18
N LEU A 326 11.94 10.68 -7.98
CA LEU A 326 13.15 10.85 -7.18
C LEU A 326 13.41 9.63 -6.29
N ILE A 327 14.67 9.24 -6.14
CA ILE A 327 15.17 8.28 -5.13
C ILE A 327 16.33 8.94 -4.40
#